data_AF-A0A3R1AZC3-F1
#
_entry.id   AF-A0A3R1AZC3-F1
#
_cell.length_a   1.000
_cell.length_b   1.000
_cell.length_c   1.000
_cell.angle_alpha   90.00
_cell.angle_beta   90.00
_cell.angle_gamma   90.00
#
_symmetry.space_group_name_H-M   'P 1'
#
loop_
_entity.id
_entity.type
_entity.pdbx_description
1 polymer ?
#
loop_
_entity_poly.entity_id
_entity_poly.type
_entity_poly.pdbx_seq_one_letter_code
_entity_poly.pdbx_strand_id
1 'polypeptide(L)'
;AGIENNTQISASGMALGGSGDDWNQNYTSSKGGGWIFDGATVSKAGNISLQGVGFVNSSVTAGQDLTINNGDASLTVQNTTLNATAGNISLTGNAGLTLSGNSTVTAGKDITLKASAGGVAVTGQDSVGTVNITSTGGNISIEGNGTGVNRDGVLISNALLNASQGGITVTGVADGADYFTGIGGVRFSGSVNLISLLNTINGEHKDGSATENLGGVVINAGGSHFKGDTIINANSDRYAGLYLNGRGSDVNIYFSDGDSVINAINTEEAGNISYGGITVQAWDGNERNVNINVMNGTLNITGEAKTTEGINSFPGGATDQGSNANSRYSGYVFTGDGDVNIKGVSDSGNGLAIRRFDNTGLTGNFTITGESNTGNGVAVPEFGNVSLVNATITGNSNTGTGILMNAGDE
;
A
#
# COMPACT_ATOMS: atom_id res chain seq x y z
N ALA A 1 -1.65 23.21 -19.83
CA ALA A 1 -1.85 23.46 -18.39
C ALA A 1 -3.35 23.49 -18.12
N GLY A 2 -3.90 22.38 -17.64
CA GLY A 2 -5.29 22.32 -17.19
C GLY A 2 -5.41 23.05 -15.86
N ILE A 3 -6.48 23.82 -15.69
CA ILE A 3 -6.75 24.54 -14.44
C ILE A 3 -7.02 23.51 -13.34
N GLU A 4 -6.25 23.56 -12.25
CA GLU A 4 -6.50 22.76 -11.04
C GLU A 4 -7.85 23.13 -10.41
N ASN A 5 -8.47 22.21 -9.66
CA ASN A 5 -9.67 22.49 -8.87
C ASN A 5 -9.37 23.45 -7.71
N ASN A 6 -9.14 24.74 -7.98
CA ASN A 6 -8.68 25.70 -6.97
C ASN A 6 -9.74 26.76 -6.60
N THR A 7 -10.89 26.78 -7.28
CA THR A 7 -11.95 27.75 -6.98
C THR A 7 -13.06 27.09 -6.18
N GLN A 8 -13.07 27.31 -4.87
CA GLN A 8 -14.14 26.85 -3.99
C GLN A 8 -15.36 27.78 -4.09
N ILE A 9 -16.54 27.21 -4.36
CA ILE A 9 -17.83 27.89 -4.31
C ILE A 9 -18.61 27.35 -3.12
N SER A 10 -19.12 28.24 -2.28
CA SER A 10 -20.13 27.84 -1.30
C SER A 10 -21.42 27.48 -2.05
N ALA A 11 -21.76 26.20 -2.03
CA ALA A 11 -22.99 25.64 -2.57
C ALA A 11 -24.09 25.48 -1.50
N SER A 12 -23.81 25.83 -0.25
CA SER A 12 -24.77 25.81 0.85
C SER A 12 -26.02 26.63 0.51
N GLY A 13 -27.18 25.97 0.51
CA GLY A 13 -28.46 26.60 0.16
C GLY A 13 -28.68 26.88 -1.33
N MET A 14 -27.74 26.49 -2.20
CA MET A 14 -27.93 26.54 -3.66
C MET A 14 -28.71 25.31 -4.14
N ALA A 15 -29.66 25.54 -5.05
CA ALA A 15 -30.30 24.45 -5.79
C ALA A 15 -29.37 24.01 -6.93
N LEU A 16 -28.76 22.83 -6.80
CA LEU A 16 -27.94 22.20 -7.84
C LEU A 16 -28.70 21.02 -8.48
N GLY A 17 -28.23 20.57 -9.65
CA GLY A 17 -28.76 19.37 -10.31
C GLY A 17 -29.87 19.59 -11.33
N GLY A 18 -30.41 20.81 -11.47
CA GLY A 18 -31.50 21.10 -12.41
C GLY A 18 -32.80 20.34 -12.13
N SER A 19 -33.79 20.48 -13.01
CA SER A 19 -35.06 19.74 -12.95
C SER A 19 -34.96 18.40 -13.69
N GLY A 20 -35.42 17.32 -13.09
CA GLY A 20 -35.41 15.97 -13.67
C GLY A 20 -34.63 14.97 -12.83
N ASP A 21 -34.64 13.72 -13.29
CA ASP A 21 -34.09 12.58 -12.57
C ASP A 21 -32.56 12.50 -12.64
N ASP A 22 -31.95 13.03 -13.70
CA ASP A 22 -30.51 13.04 -13.91
C ASP A 22 -29.87 14.39 -13.57
N TRP A 23 -28.55 14.38 -13.31
CA TRP A 23 -27.71 15.57 -13.29
C TRP A 23 -26.49 15.38 -14.19
N ASN A 24 -26.57 15.90 -15.41
CA ASN A 24 -25.50 15.82 -16.40
C ASN A 24 -24.94 17.21 -16.67
N GLN A 25 -23.73 17.49 -16.19
CA GLN A 25 -23.15 18.83 -16.32
C GLN A 25 -21.63 18.78 -16.51
N ASN A 26 -21.16 19.59 -17.46
CA ASN A 26 -19.74 19.84 -17.65
C ASN A 26 -19.41 21.25 -17.13
N TYR A 27 -18.54 21.32 -16.13
CA TYR A 27 -18.04 22.55 -15.51
C TYR A 27 -16.63 22.94 -16.00
N THR A 28 -16.07 22.19 -16.96
CA THR A 28 -14.84 22.60 -17.65
C THR A 28 -15.14 23.84 -18.50
N SER A 29 -14.45 24.97 -18.25
CA SER A 29 -14.65 26.20 -19.02
C SER A 29 -13.34 26.96 -19.23
N SER A 30 -13.26 27.73 -20.32
CA SER A 30 -12.15 28.66 -20.59
C SER A 30 -12.13 29.90 -19.67
N LYS A 31 -13.13 30.03 -18.79
CA LYS A 31 -13.28 31.13 -17.82
C LYS A 31 -13.11 30.68 -16.36
N GLY A 32 -12.56 29.49 -16.12
CA GLY A 32 -12.28 28.96 -14.79
C GLY A 32 -12.93 27.61 -14.51
N GLY A 33 -12.69 26.60 -15.36
CA GLY A 33 -12.90 25.20 -14.93
C GLY A 33 -12.06 24.89 -13.70
N GLY A 34 -12.45 23.90 -12.89
CA GLY A 34 -11.77 23.61 -11.63
C GLY A 34 -12.56 24.04 -10.38
N TRP A 35 -13.87 23.80 -10.37
CA TRP A 35 -14.73 24.24 -9.27
C TRP A 35 -14.76 23.21 -8.15
N ILE A 36 -14.70 23.65 -6.90
CA ILE A 36 -15.01 22.81 -5.74
C ILE A 36 -16.31 23.31 -5.13
N PHE A 37 -17.34 22.48 -5.11
CA PHE A 37 -18.57 22.80 -4.39
C PHE A 37 -18.41 22.45 -2.91
N ASP A 38 -18.59 23.46 -2.05
CA ASP A 38 -18.56 23.35 -0.60
C ASP A 38 -19.98 23.39 -0.02
N GLY A 39 -20.39 22.36 0.71
CA GLY A 39 -21.73 22.29 1.31
C GLY A 39 -22.85 21.96 0.31
N ALA A 40 -22.53 21.34 -0.83
CA ALA A 40 -23.55 20.91 -1.79
C ALA A 40 -24.36 19.74 -1.22
N THR A 41 -25.69 19.78 -1.37
CA THR A 41 -26.58 18.66 -1.06
C THR A 41 -27.45 18.36 -2.28
N VAL A 42 -27.21 17.23 -2.94
CA VAL A 42 -27.91 16.83 -4.17
C VAL A 42 -28.37 15.38 -4.07
N SER A 43 -29.62 15.14 -4.45
CA SER A 43 -30.19 13.80 -4.60
C SER A 43 -30.95 13.70 -5.92
N LYS A 44 -30.66 12.65 -6.68
CA LYS A 44 -31.20 12.38 -8.00
C LYS A 44 -31.66 10.92 -8.10
N ALA A 45 -32.80 10.68 -8.74
CA ALA A 45 -33.33 9.33 -8.93
C ALA A 45 -32.63 8.56 -10.06
N GLY A 46 -32.05 9.28 -11.02
CA GLY A 46 -31.29 8.73 -12.13
C GLY A 46 -29.78 8.82 -11.91
N ASN A 47 -29.06 9.10 -12.98
CA ASN A 47 -27.61 9.20 -13.01
C ASN A 47 -27.12 10.60 -12.63
N ILE A 48 -25.92 10.67 -12.08
CA ILE A 48 -25.17 11.92 -11.94
C ILE A 48 -23.88 11.77 -12.75
N SER A 49 -23.67 12.61 -13.76
CA SER A 49 -22.47 12.61 -14.61
C SER A 49 -21.88 14.02 -14.71
N LEU A 50 -20.75 14.23 -14.03
CA LEU A 50 -20.13 15.54 -13.86
C LEU A 50 -18.70 15.57 -14.41
N GLN A 51 -18.27 16.74 -14.89
CA GLN A 51 -16.88 17.00 -15.29
C GLN A 51 -16.42 18.37 -14.78
N GLY A 52 -15.14 18.51 -14.47
CA GLY A 52 -14.53 19.78 -14.05
C GLY A 52 -14.97 20.28 -12.67
N VAL A 53 -15.33 19.36 -11.77
CA VAL A 53 -15.84 19.65 -10.42
C VAL A 53 -15.23 18.75 -9.35
N GLY A 54 -15.08 19.27 -8.14
CA GLY A 54 -14.78 18.56 -6.91
C GLY A 54 -15.77 18.92 -5.81
N PHE A 55 -15.67 18.25 -4.66
CA PHE A 55 -16.62 18.39 -3.57
C PHE A 55 -15.94 18.47 -2.20
N VAL A 56 -16.40 19.39 -1.37
CA VAL A 56 -15.99 19.57 0.02
C VAL A 56 -17.25 19.65 0.88
N ASN A 57 -17.25 19.01 2.06
CA ASN A 57 -18.36 19.04 3.02
C ASN A 57 -19.75 18.80 2.39
N SER A 58 -19.83 17.91 1.39
CA SER A 58 -21.00 17.77 0.53
C SER A 58 -21.66 16.41 0.67
N SER A 59 -22.89 16.28 0.16
CA SER A 59 -23.62 15.02 0.05
C SER A 59 -24.26 14.92 -1.34
N VAL A 60 -23.84 13.92 -2.12
CA VAL A 60 -24.30 13.72 -3.50
C VAL A 60 -24.78 12.27 -3.64
N THR A 61 -26.07 12.10 -3.95
CA THR A 61 -26.71 10.79 -4.12
C THR A 61 -27.31 10.64 -5.51
N ALA A 62 -26.90 9.59 -6.23
CA ALA A 62 -27.51 9.09 -7.44
C ALA A 62 -28.35 7.83 -7.15
N GLY A 63 -29.50 7.72 -7.79
CA GLY A 63 -30.30 6.49 -7.80
C GLY A 63 -29.58 5.38 -8.55
N GLN A 64 -28.95 5.76 -9.67
CA GLN A 64 -28.22 4.89 -10.57
C GLN A 64 -26.71 5.14 -10.45
N ASP A 65 -26.02 5.45 -11.55
CA ASP A 65 -24.56 5.65 -11.55
C ASP A 65 -24.18 7.09 -11.14
N LEU A 66 -23.06 7.23 -10.43
CA LEU A 66 -22.43 8.52 -10.14
C LEU A 66 -21.03 8.57 -10.73
N THR A 67 -20.83 9.43 -11.71
CA THR A 67 -19.55 9.64 -12.40
C THR A 67 -19.09 11.08 -12.21
N ILE A 68 -17.86 11.25 -11.74
CA ILE A 68 -17.14 12.53 -11.74
C ILE A 68 -15.84 12.31 -12.52
N ASN A 69 -15.75 12.89 -13.72
CA ASN A 69 -14.61 12.74 -14.60
C ASN A 69 -14.00 14.10 -14.95
N ASN A 70 -12.88 14.44 -14.31
CA ASN A 70 -12.16 15.68 -14.56
C ASN A 70 -11.13 15.58 -15.69
N GLY A 71 -11.10 14.45 -16.42
CA GLY A 71 -10.16 14.22 -17.51
C GLY A 71 -8.72 14.43 -17.04
N ASP A 72 -7.99 15.29 -17.73
CA ASP A 72 -6.59 15.60 -17.44
C ASP A 72 -6.37 16.44 -16.17
N ALA A 73 -7.43 16.95 -15.54
CA ALA A 73 -7.33 17.74 -14.31
C ALA A 73 -7.46 16.86 -13.06
N SER A 74 -7.01 17.39 -11.91
CA SER A 74 -7.13 16.70 -10.62
C SER A 74 -8.57 16.63 -10.13
N LEU A 75 -8.90 15.69 -9.24
CA LEU A 75 -10.19 15.59 -8.55
C LEU A 75 -9.99 15.65 -7.03
N THR A 76 -10.71 16.56 -6.37
CA THR A 76 -10.72 16.68 -4.90
C THR A 76 -12.10 16.32 -4.35
N VAL A 77 -12.14 15.36 -3.44
CA VAL A 77 -13.30 14.98 -2.64
C VAL A 77 -12.88 14.95 -1.17
N GLN A 78 -13.46 15.81 -0.35
CA GLN A 78 -13.10 15.92 1.07
C GLN A 78 -14.34 16.06 1.95
N ASN A 79 -14.36 15.35 3.07
CA ASN A 79 -15.49 15.34 4.01
C ASN A 79 -16.85 15.20 3.30
N THR A 80 -16.90 14.38 2.25
CA THR A 80 -18.05 14.32 1.35
C THR A 80 -18.62 12.91 1.31
N THR A 81 -19.94 12.81 1.26
CA THR A 81 -20.66 11.57 1.00
C THR A 81 -21.02 11.49 -0.48
N LEU A 82 -20.51 10.48 -1.18
CA LEU A 82 -20.89 10.11 -2.54
C LEU A 82 -21.62 8.77 -2.49
N ASN A 83 -22.84 8.71 -3.02
CA ASN A 83 -23.67 7.51 -2.95
C ASN A 83 -24.32 7.20 -4.31
N ALA A 84 -24.19 5.97 -4.79
CA ALA A 84 -24.87 5.43 -5.96
C ALA A 84 -25.68 4.22 -5.53
N THR A 85 -26.99 4.40 -5.30
CA THR A 85 -27.79 3.38 -4.59
C THR A 85 -27.91 2.06 -5.33
N ALA A 86 -28.13 2.05 -6.64
CA ALA A 86 -28.18 0.83 -7.45
C ALA A 86 -27.05 0.69 -8.48
N GLY A 87 -26.29 1.77 -8.71
CA GLY A 87 -25.26 1.84 -9.74
C GLY A 87 -23.84 1.79 -9.21
N ASN A 88 -22.93 2.20 -10.09
CA ASN A 88 -21.49 2.30 -9.85
C ASN A 88 -21.11 3.72 -9.41
N ILE A 89 -19.94 3.84 -8.80
CA ILE A 89 -19.24 5.13 -8.65
C ILE A 89 -17.96 5.11 -9.46
N SER A 90 -17.76 6.11 -10.32
CA SER A 90 -16.50 6.31 -11.05
C SER A 90 -15.95 7.72 -10.81
N LEU A 91 -14.77 7.79 -10.21
CA LEU A 91 -14.06 9.02 -9.90
C LEU A 91 -12.76 9.08 -10.70
N THR A 92 -12.60 10.10 -11.53
CA THR A 92 -11.42 10.26 -12.39
C THR A 92 -10.86 11.68 -12.27
N GLY A 93 -9.57 11.76 -11.98
CA GLY A 93 -8.78 12.97 -12.09
C GLY A 93 -7.35 12.60 -12.50
N ASN A 94 -7.02 12.66 -13.79
CA ASN A 94 -5.81 12.04 -14.31
C ASN A 94 -4.52 12.70 -13.79
N ALA A 95 -4.53 13.99 -13.46
CA ALA A 95 -3.38 14.65 -12.82
C ALA A 95 -3.23 14.31 -11.31
N GLY A 96 -4.26 13.72 -10.71
CA GLY A 96 -4.29 13.28 -9.32
C GLY A 96 -5.71 13.22 -8.77
N LEU A 97 -5.96 12.26 -7.88
CA LEU A 97 -7.25 12.11 -7.18
C LEU A 97 -7.00 12.12 -5.68
N THR A 98 -7.66 13.03 -4.97
CA THR A 98 -7.63 13.07 -3.50
C THR A 98 -9.02 12.81 -2.96
N LEU A 99 -9.17 11.72 -2.21
CA LEU A 99 -10.32 11.40 -1.39
C LEU A 99 -9.89 11.47 0.08
N SER A 100 -10.38 12.46 0.84
CA SER A 100 -9.79 12.77 2.14
C SER A 100 -10.79 13.12 3.23
N GLY A 101 -10.28 13.16 4.47
CA GLY A 101 -11.06 13.47 5.66
C GLY A 101 -12.03 12.34 5.99
N ASN A 102 -13.25 12.69 6.42
CA ASN A 102 -14.26 11.69 6.79
C ASN A 102 -15.18 11.36 5.61
N SER A 103 -14.62 11.29 4.40
CA SER A 103 -15.40 11.03 3.19
C SER A 103 -15.94 9.60 3.17
N THR A 104 -17.14 9.45 2.62
CA THR A 104 -17.80 8.15 2.42
C THR A 104 -18.18 7.98 0.96
N VAL A 105 -17.82 6.84 0.37
CA VAL A 105 -18.15 6.49 -1.02
C VAL A 105 -18.86 5.14 -1.02
N THR A 106 -20.15 5.12 -1.36
CA THR A 106 -20.98 3.91 -1.33
C THR A 106 -21.61 3.65 -2.69
N ALA A 107 -21.45 2.44 -3.23
CA ALA A 107 -22.07 2.03 -4.48
C ALA A 107 -22.81 0.70 -4.32
N GLY A 108 -23.94 0.57 -5.02
CA GLY A 108 -24.65 -0.71 -5.18
C GLY A 108 -23.83 -1.75 -5.96
N LYS A 109 -22.95 -1.27 -6.84
CA LYS A 109 -22.07 -2.05 -7.71
C LYS A 109 -20.63 -1.58 -7.56
N ASP A 110 -19.88 -1.48 -8.65
CA ASP A 110 -18.44 -1.22 -8.61
C ASP A 110 -18.10 0.22 -8.22
N ILE A 111 -16.93 0.38 -7.60
CA ILE A 111 -16.32 1.68 -7.31
C ILE A 111 -14.96 1.74 -8.01
N THR A 112 -14.72 2.77 -8.82
CA THR A 112 -13.44 3.02 -9.50
C THR A 112 -12.88 4.39 -9.13
N LEU A 113 -11.62 4.43 -8.69
CA LEU A 113 -10.84 5.63 -8.43
C LEU A 113 -9.64 5.61 -9.37
N LYS A 114 -9.49 6.61 -10.25
CA LYS A 114 -8.45 6.60 -11.28
C LYS A 114 -7.73 7.95 -11.41
N ALA A 115 -6.40 7.87 -11.44
CA ALA A 115 -5.50 8.94 -11.86
C ALA A 115 -4.40 8.38 -12.77
N SER A 116 -4.53 8.52 -14.10
CA SER A 116 -3.61 7.87 -15.06
C SER A 116 -2.25 8.55 -15.23
N ALA A 117 -2.10 9.79 -14.76
CA ALA A 117 -0.87 10.60 -14.85
C ALA A 117 -0.53 11.29 -13.51
N GLY A 118 -1.13 10.83 -12.42
CA GLY A 118 -0.88 11.30 -11.06
C GLY A 118 -1.27 10.24 -10.05
N GLY A 119 -0.94 10.48 -8.78
CA GLY A 119 -1.28 9.56 -7.69
C GLY A 119 -2.75 9.62 -7.28
N VAL A 120 -3.23 8.53 -6.69
CA VAL A 120 -4.48 8.49 -5.93
C VAL A 120 -4.17 8.50 -4.43
N ALA A 121 -4.74 9.46 -3.69
CA ALA A 121 -4.62 9.53 -2.24
C ALA A 121 -5.99 9.31 -1.59
N VAL A 122 -6.10 8.25 -0.79
CA VAL A 122 -7.24 7.94 0.08
C VAL A 122 -6.79 8.12 1.53
N THR A 123 -7.14 9.26 2.14
CA THR A 123 -6.54 9.69 3.42
C THR A 123 -7.58 10.13 4.45
N GLY A 124 -7.79 9.29 5.46
CA GLY A 124 -8.53 9.69 6.66
C GLY A 124 -7.82 10.80 7.45
N GLN A 125 -8.57 11.52 8.29
CA GLN A 125 -8.06 12.49 9.26
C GLN A 125 -7.11 11.84 10.28
N ASP A 126 -7.51 10.71 10.84
CA ASP A 126 -6.78 9.94 11.85
C ASP A 126 -7.33 8.51 11.92
N SER A 127 -6.91 7.71 12.90
CA SER A 127 -7.36 6.32 13.06
C SER A 127 -8.86 6.15 13.38
N VAL A 128 -9.58 7.23 13.69
CA VAL A 128 -11.03 7.26 13.98
C VAL A 128 -11.78 7.93 12.82
N GLY A 129 -11.31 9.08 12.37
CA GLY A 129 -11.79 9.81 11.20
C GLY A 129 -11.28 9.17 9.92
N THR A 130 -11.85 8.03 9.55
CA THR A 130 -11.42 7.25 8.38
C THR A 130 -12.18 7.65 7.11
N VAL A 131 -11.54 7.44 5.95
CA VAL A 131 -12.27 7.36 4.69
C VAL A 131 -12.92 5.98 4.57
N ASN A 132 -14.20 5.94 4.21
CA ASN A 132 -14.96 4.70 4.06
C ASN A 132 -15.40 4.51 2.60
N ILE A 133 -14.98 3.41 1.97
CA ILE A 133 -15.35 3.05 0.60
C ILE A 133 -16.07 1.69 0.64
N THR A 134 -17.33 1.64 0.24
CA THR A 134 -18.15 0.43 0.32
C THR A 134 -18.82 0.12 -1.02
N SER A 135 -18.42 -0.99 -1.65
CA SER A 135 -19.16 -1.61 -2.74
C SER A 135 -20.02 -2.73 -2.16
N THR A 136 -21.35 -2.61 -2.25
CA THR A 136 -22.24 -3.59 -1.60
C THR A 136 -22.32 -4.90 -2.38
N GLY A 137 -22.28 -4.85 -3.71
CA GLY A 137 -22.41 -6.02 -4.59
C GLY A 137 -21.37 -6.12 -5.71
N GLY A 138 -20.34 -5.27 -5.71
CA GLY A 138 -19.31 -5.25 -6.75
C GLY A 138 -17.89 -5.16 -6.19
N ASN A 139 -17.00 -4.60 -6.99
CA ASN A 139 -15.57 -4.49 -6.72
C ASN A 139 -15.17 -3.05 -6.36
N ILE A 140 -14.00 -2.90 -5.74
CA ILE A 140 -13.33 -1.61 -5.60
C ILE A 140 -12.03 -1.68 -6.40
N SER A 141 -11.83 -0.75 -7.33
CA SER A 141 -10.59 -0.61 -8.12
C SER A 141 -9.97 0.77 -7.90
N ILE A 142 -8.71 0.81 -7.52
CA ILE A 142 -7.93 2.04 -7.34
C ILE A 142 -6.68 1.97 -8.22
N GLU A 143 -6.54 2.92 -9.12
CA GLU A 143 -5.42 3.00 -10.07
C GLU A 143 -4.78 4.38 -10.03
N GLY A 144 -3.49 4.44 -9.72
CA GLY A 144 -2.74 5.69 -9.70
C GLY A 144 -1.34 5.56 -10.30
N ASN A 145 -0.92 6.60 -11.00
CA ASN A 145 0.37 6.67 -11.67
C ASN A 145 1.13 7.92 -11.20
N GLY A 146 1.76 7.80 -10.03
CA GLY A 146 2.46 8.85 -9.32
C GLY A 146 3.85 9.10 -9.89
N THR A 147 3.93 9.53 -11.15
CA THR A 147 5.21 9.93 -11.76
C THR A 147 5.52 11.40 -11.47
N GLY A 148 6.77 11.73 -11.16
CA GLY A 148 7.25 13.01 -10.67
C GLY A 148 7.58 13.01 -9.17
N VAL A 149 8.54 13.83 -8.77
CA VAL A 149 9.13 13.88 -7.41
C VAL A 149 8.07 13.89 -6.29
N ASN A 150 8.27 13.06 -5.25
CA ASN A 150 7.45 12.95 -4.03
C ASN A 150 5.99 12.47 -4.20
N ARG A 151 5.67 11.55 -5.13
CA ARG A 151 4.31 11.04 -5.30
C ARG A 151 4.26 9.52 -5.24
N ASP A 152 3.32 8.98 -4.45
CA ASP A 152 2.92 7.58 -4.55
C ASP A 152 2.05 7.37 -5.79
N GLY A 153 2.05 6.15 -6.32
CA GLY A 153 1.02 5.72 -7.24
C GLY A 153 -0.34 5.72 -6.56
N VAL A 154 -0.45 4.98 -5.46
CA VAL A 154 -1.62 4.98 -4.59
C VAL A 154 -1.19 5.07 -3.13
N LEU A 155 -1.68 6.08 -2.41
CA LEU A 155 -1.59 6.17 -0.96
C LEU A 155 -2.94 5.81 -0.34
N ILE A 156 -2.95 4.83 0.56
CA ILE A 156 -4.10 4.49 1.40
C ILE A 156 -3.68 4.68 2.86
N SER A 157 -4.34 5.61 3.54
CA SER A 157 -4.05 5.95 4.93
C SER A 157 -5.33 6.16 5.70
N ASN A 158 -5.45 5.52 6.87
CA ASN A 158 -6.62 5.67 7.74
C ASN A 158 -7.93 5.43 6.98
N ALA A 159 -8.09 4.24 6.40
CA ALA A 159 -9.18 3.94 5.48
C ALA A 159 -9.74 2.53 5.67
N LEU A 160 -11.05 2.41 5.41
CA LEU A 160 -11.76 1.14 5.31
C LEU A 160 -12.30 0.98 3.88
N LEU A 161 -11.85 -0.06 3.19
CA LEU A 161 -12.36 -0.49 1.90
C LEU A 161 -13.11 -1.81 2.09
N ASN A 162 -14.40 -1.83 1.79
CA ASN A 162 -15.26 -3.00 1.93
C ASN A 162 -15.93 -3.35 0.61
N ALA A 163 -15.53 -4.49 0.05
CA ALA A 163 -16.16 -5.16 -1.08
C ALA A 163 -16.41 -6.63 -0.72
N SER A 164 -17.08 -6.89 0.41
CA SER A 164 -17.29 -8.25 0.96
C SER A 164 -17.94 -9.27 0.00
N GLN A 165 -18.57 -8.83 -1.10
CA GLN A 165 -19.13 -9.70 -2.15
C GLN A 165 -18.31 -9.71 -3.46
N GLY A 166 -17.20 -8.97 -3.52
CA GLY A 166 -16.34 -8.83 -4.70
C GLY A 166 -14.86 -8.77 -4.32
N GLY A 167 -14.05 -8.16 -5.18
CA GLY A 167 -12.62 -7.97 -4.95
C GLY A 167 -12.23 -6.52 -4.71
N ILE A 168 -11.08 -6.32 -4.08
CA ILE A 168 -10.39 -5.02 -3.99
C ILE A 168 -9.11 -5.11 -4.81
N THR A 169 -8.96 -4.27 -5.83
CA THR A 169 -7.72 -4.14 -6.61
C THR A 169 -7.12 -2.77 -6.41
N VAL A 170 -5.86 -2.71 -6.00
CA VAL A 170 -5.07 -1.49 -5.85
C VAL A 170 -3.85 -1.62 -6.75
N THR A 171 -3.76 -0.79 -7.77
CA THR A 171 -2.62 -0.77 -8.70
C THR A 171 -1.98 0.60 -8.69
N GLY A 172 -0.69 0.65 -8.42
CA GLY A 172 0.02 1.91 -8.34
C GLY A 172 1.44 1.82 -8.87
N VAL A 173 1.83 2.85 -9.61
CA VAL A 173 3.19 3.03 -10.12
C VAL A 173 3.74 4.34 -9.56
N ALA A 174 4.97 4.32 -9.05
CA ALA A 174 5.69 5.52 -8.63
C ALA A 174 7.08 5.54 -9.26
N ASP A 175 7.58 6.74 -9.54
CA ASP A 175 8.99 6.99 -9.85
C ASP A 175 9.63 8.05 -8.94
N GLY A 176 8.80 8.67 -8.10
CA GLY A 176 9.21 9.67 -7.15
C GLY A 176 10.01 9.06 -6.02
N ALA A 177 10.67 9.92 -5.27
CA ALA A 177 11.42 9.51 -4.12
C ALA A 177 11.18 10.46 -2.94
N ASP A 178 11.14 9.92 -1.71
CA ASP A 178 11.11 10.68 -0.46
C ASP A 178 11.96 9.96 0.60
N TYR A 179 12.82 10.71 1.28
CA TYR A 179 13.70 10.14 2.28
C TYR A 179 12.93 9.67 3.52
N PHE A 180 11.92 10.37 4.03
CA PHE A 180 11.40 10.09 5.38
C PHE A 180 10.22 9.12 5.44
N THR A 181 9.32 9.21 4.47
CA THR A 181 7.98 8.61 4.55
C THR A 181 7.88 7.30 3.80
N GLY A 182 8.87 6.98 2.96
CA GLY A 182 8.78 5.93 1.97
C GLY A 182 7.85 6.34 0.82
N ILE A 183 8.29 6.25 -0.42
CA ILE A 183 7.40 6.33 -1.59
C ILE A 183 7.25 4.94 -2.19
N GLY A 184 6.01 4.60 -2.55
CA GLY A 184 5.80 3.39 -3.32
C GLY A 184 4.75 3.50 -4.40
N GLY A 185 4.78 2.52 -5.30
CA GLY A 185 3.69 2.29 -6.23
C GLY A 185 2.37 2.20 -5.47
N VAL A 186 2.34 1.38 -4.42
CA VAL A 186 1.25 1.41 -3.42
C VAL A 186 1.83 1.61 -2.03
N ARG A 187 1.26 2.53 -1.25
CA ARG A 187 1.66 2.80 0.12
C ARG A 187 0.51 2.72 1.10
N PHE A 188 0.72 1.97 2.18
CA PHE A 188 -0.19 1.87 3.32
C PHE A 188 0.38 2.63 4.52
N SER A 189 -0.46 3.38 5.23
CA SER A 189 -0.07 4.12 6.43
C SER A 189 -1.20 4.22 7.44
N GLY A 190 -0.87 4.33 8.73
CA GLY A 190 -1.88 4.43 9.78
C GLY A 190 -2.71 3.15 9.89
N SER A 191 -4.05 3.27 10.01
CA SER A 191 -4.97 2.13 10.08
C SER A 191 -5.65 1.86 8.75
N VAL A 192 -5.34 0.75 8.09
CA VAL A 192 -5.93 0.39 6.79
C VAL A 192 -6.60 -0.97 6.88
N ASN A 193 -7.85 -1.05 6.40
CA ASN A 193 -8.65 -2.27 6.42
C ASN A 193 -9.19 -2.56 5.02
N LEU A 194 -8.82 -3.70 4.45
CA LEU A 194 -9.34 -4.21 3.19
C LEU A 194 -10.15 -5.47 3.48
N ILE A 195 -11.45 -5.44 3.20
CA ILE A 195 -12.37 -6.54 3.43
C ILE A 195 -13.02 -6.93 2.10
N SER A 196 -12.63 -8.08 1.55
CA SER A 196 -13.18 -8.58 0.29
C SER A 196 -13.07 -10.10 0.19
N LEU A 197 -13.49 -10.67 -0.94
CA LEU A 197 -13.19 -12.07 -1.27
C LEU A 197 -11.73 -12.23 -1.72
N LEU A 198 -11.21 -11.24 -2.46
CA LEU A 198 -9.84 -11.21 -2.97
C LEU A 198 -9.31 -9.77 -2.98
N ASN A 199 -8.23 -9.54 -2.24
CA ASN A 199 -7.44 -8.32 -2.28
C ASN A 199 -6.26 -8.52 -3.24
N THR A 200 -6.10 -7.68 -4.25
CA THR A 200 -4.94 -7.68 -5.15
C THR A 200 -4.25 -6.32 -5.08
N ILE A 201 -3.00 -6.30 -4.63
CA ILE A 201 -2.19 -5.10 -4.49
C ILE A 201 -1.02 -5.24 -5.46
N ASN A 202 -0.97 -4.37 -6.46
CA ASN A 202 0.10 -4.32 -7.45
C ASN A 202 0.83 -2.98 -7.31
N GLY A 203 1.99 -2.99 -6.67
CA GLY A 203 2.83 -1.82 -6.51
C GLY A 203 4.11 -1.95 -7.32
N GLU A 204 4.40 -0.92 -8.11
CA GLU A 204 5.62 -0.84 -8.92
C GLU A 204 6.36 0.46 -8.64
N HIS A 205 7.68 0.37 -8.44
CA HIS A 205 8.56 1.53 -8.32
C HIS A 205 9.64 1.48 -9.42
N LYS A 206 9.84 2.59 -10.14
CA LYS A 206 10.78 2.70 -11.28
C LYS A 206 11.63 3.94 -11.19
N ASP A 207 12.80 3.91 -11.82
CA ASP A 207 13.61 5.08 -12.14
C ASP A 207 13.93 5.97 -10.93
N GLY A 208 14.04 5.37 -9.73
CA GLY A 208 14.24 6.11 -8.50
C GLY A 208 15.60 6.83 -8.40
N SER A 209 15.60 7.88 -7.57
CA SER A 209 16.81 8.60 -7.13
C SER A 209 17.57 7.80 -6.07
N ALA A 210 18.89 7.61 -6.25
CA ALA A 210 19.72 6.61 -5.54
C ALA A 210 19.95 6.86 -4.03
N THR A 211 19.24 7.79 -3.38
CA THR A 211 19.50 8.21 -1.99
C THR A 211 18.30 8.04 -1.05
N GLU A 212 17.26 7.32 -1.46
CA GLU A 212 15.93 7.48 -0.87
C GLU A 212 15.25 6.14 -0.54
N ASN A 213 14.28 6.19 0.37
CA ASN A 213 13.58 5.01 0.88
C ASN A 213 12.37 4.71 0.00
N LEU A 214 12.45 3.66 -0.82
CA LEU A 214 11.49 3.39 -1.88
C LEU A 214 11.12 1.92 -1.94
N GLY A 215 9.94 1.62 -2.47
CA GLY A 215 9.63 0.27 -2.91
C GLY A 215 8.37 0.14 -3.74
N GLY A 216 8.18 -1.00 -4.40
CA GLY A 216 6.97 -1.27 -5.16
C GLY A 216 5.73 -1.13 -4.29
N VAL A 217 5.75 -1.81 -3.14
CA VAL A 217 4.79 -1.62 -2.06
C VAL A 217 5.50 -1.13 -0.80
N VAL A 218 4.95 -0.11 -0.16
CA VAL A 218 5.44 0.41 1.13
C VAL A 218 4.37 0.19 2.19
N ILE A 219 4.75 -0.42 3.32
CA ILE A 219 3.90 -0.49 4.51
C ILE A 219 4.58 0.28 5.63
N ASN A 220 3.99 1.43 5.96
CA ASN A 220 4.43 2.24 7.08
C ASN A 220 3.92 1.68 8.41
N ALA A 221 4.58 2.11 9.48
CA ALA A 221 4.15 1.84 10.84
C ALA A 221 2.66 2.19 11.05
N GLY A 222 1.97 1.34 11.81
CA GLY A 222 0.52 1.31 11.87
C GLY A 222 -0.03 -0.12 11.77
N GLY A 223 -1.28 -0.26 11.36
CA GLY A 223 -1.97 -1.54 11.22
C GLY A 223 -2.61 -1.68 9.85
N SER A 224 -2.15 -2.67 9.06
CA SER A 224 -2.75 -3.05 7.79
C SER A 224 -3.45 -4.39 7.93
N HIS A 225 -4.77 -4.41 7.71
CA HIS A 225 -5.62 -5.58 7.86
C HIS A 225 -6.17 -6.00 6.51
N PHE A 226 -5.90 -7.24 6.11
CA PHE A 226 -6.39 -7.88 4.90
C PHE A 226 -7.27 -9.06 5.27
N LYS A 227 -8.55 -8.99 4.94
CA LYS A 227 -9.50 -10.08 5.12
C LYS A 227 -9.92 -10.64 3.76
N GLY A 228 -9.95 -11.97 3.66
CA GLY A 228 -10.10 -12.73 2.42
C GLY A 228 -8.76 -13.04 1.76
N ASP A 229 -8.80 -13.73 0.62
CA ASP A 229 -7.59 -14.06 -0.13
C ASP A 229 -6.83 -12.78 -0.48
N THR A 230 -5.50 -12.82 -0.42
CA THR A 230 -4.71 -11.60 -0.63
C THR A 230 -3.47 -11.87 -1.46
N ILE A 231 -3.26 -11.07 -2.51
CA ILE A 231 -2.09 -11.11 -3.36
C ILE A 231 -1.42 -9.74 -3.31
N ILE A 232 -0.17 -9.68 -2.85
CA ILE A 232 0.67 -8.48 -2.89
C ILE A 232 1.79 -8.74 -3.89
N ASN A 233 1.76 -8.05 -5.02
CA ASN A 233 2.83 -8.02 -6.00
C ASN A 233 3.56 -6.69 -5.88
N ALA A 234 4.79 -6.74 -5.40
CA ALA A 234 5.58 -5.58 -5.05
C ALA A 234 6.88 -5.60 -5.86
N ASN A 235 6.98 -4.77 -6.89
CA ASN A 235 8.09 -4.78 -7.82
C ASN A 235 8.85 -3.46 -7.77
N SER A 236 10.18 -3.54 -7.73
CA SER A 236 11.04 -2.37 -7.89
C SER A 236 12.22 -2.71 -8.79
N ASP A 237 12.74 -1.69 -9.46
CA ASP A 237 14.03 -1.72 -10.13
C ASP A 237 15.18 -1.97 -9.14
N ARG A 238 15.64 -0.94 -8.42
CA ARG A 238 16.86 -0.92 -7.59
C ARG A 238 16.60 -0.86 -6.10
N TYR A 239 15.34 -0.82 -5.68
CA TYR A 239 14.91 -0.67 -4.29
C TYR A 239 14.15 -1.90 -3.81
N ALA A 240 13.53 -1.81 -2.64
CA ALA A 240 12.80 -2.95 -2.11
C ALA A 240 11.58 -3.25 -2.98
N GLY A 241 11.31 -4.51 -3.28
CA GLY A 241 10.00 -4.90 -3.80
C GLY A 241 8.93 -4.49 -2.78
N LEU A 242 9.06 -5.01 -1.56
CA LEU A 242 8.26 -4.64 -0.39
C LEU A 242 9.13 -3.94 0.66
N TYR A 243 8.82 -2.68 0.94
CA TYR A 243 9.50 -1.86 1.94
C TYR A 243 8.66 -1.74 3.22
N LEU A 244 9.21 -2.20 4.34
CA LEU A 244 8.57 -2.21 5.66
C LEU A 244 9.17 -1.11 6.52
N ASN A 245 8.44 -0.01 6.65
CA ASN A 245 8.95 1.24 7.20
C ASN A 245 8.52 1.43 8.66
N GLY A 246 9.35 1.00 9.59
CA GLY A 246 9.15 1.11 11.04
C GLY A 246 9.49 2.50 11.62
N ARG A 247 9.30 3.59 10.86
CA ARG A 247 9.61 4.92 11.37
C ARG A 247 8.67 5.29 12.53
N GLY A 248 9.24 5.58 13.69
CA GLY A 248 8.50 6.00 14.89
C GLY A 248 7.87 4.86 15.70
N SER A 249 7.43 3.77 15.06
CA SER A 249 6.83 2.60 15.74
C SER A 249 6.91 1.32 14.88
N ASP A 250 6.39 0.22 15.40
CA ASP A 250 6.35 -1.08 14.71
C ASP A 250 5.37 -1.09 13.52
N VAL A 251 5.64 -2.01 12.59
CA VAL A 251 4.76 -2.31 11.45
C VAL A 251 3.90 -3.51 11.82
N ASN A 252 2.57 -3.40 11.71
CA ASN A 252 1.65 -4.48 12.03
C ASN A 252 0.82 -4.86 10.81
N ILE A 253 0.81 -6.14 10.46
CA ILE A 253 0.15 -6.69 9.27
C ILE A 253 -0.68 -7.89 9.71
N TYR A 254 -1.96 -7.91 9.31
CA TYR A 254 -2.91 -8.95 9.67
C TYR A 254 -3.51 -9.55 8.40
N PHE A 255 -3.45 -10.87 8.29
CA PHE A 255 -4.13 -11.65 7.26
C PHE A 255 -5.16 -12.55 7.94
N SER A 256 -6.41 -12.50 7.49
CA SER A 256 -7.48 -13.32 8.08
C SER A 256 -8.48 -13.88 7.08
N ASP A 257 -8.95 -15.09 7.37
CA ASP A 257 -10.04 -15.76 6.65
C ASP A 257 -9.77 -15.92 5.13
N GLY A 258 -8.56 -16.32 4.75
CA GLY A 258 -8.17 -16.53 3.35
C GLY A 258 -6.69 -16.85 3.18
N ASP A 259 -6.32 -17.33 1.99
CA ASP A 259 -4.93 -17.61 1.64
C ASP A 259 -4.25 -16.37 1.05
N SER A 260 -3.02 -16.12 1.48
CA SER A 260 -2.28 -14.90 1.18
C SER A 260 -0.93 -15.19 0.54
N VAL A 261 -0.56 -14.38 -0.44
CA VAL A 261 0.71 -14.44 -1.17
C VAL A 261 1.33 -13.05 -1.24
N ILE A 262 2.61 -12.95 -0.89
CA ILE A 262 3.45 -11.79 -1.10
C ILE A 262 4.55 -12.18 -2.08
N ASN A 263 4.63 -11.48 -3.20
CA ASN A 263 5.70 -11.57 -4.19
C ASN A 263 6.41 -10.22 -4.24
N ALA A 264 7.64 -10.16 -3.73
CA ALA A 264 8.39 -8.93 -3.62
C ALA A 264 9.73 -9.05 -4.37
N ILE A 265 9.91 -8.28 -5.43
CA ILE A 265 11.02 -8.45 -6.37
C ILE A 265 11.78 -7.15 -6.53
N ASN A 266 13.10 -7.22 -6.35
CA ASN A 266 14.09 -6.24 -6.77
C ASN A 266 14.77 -6.77 -8.05
N THR A 267 14.60 -6.07 -9.18
CA THR A 267 14.93 -6.60 -10.52
C THR A 267 16.30 -6.17 -11.06
N GLU A 268 16.88 -5.10 -10.52
CA GLU A 268 18.17 -4.54 -10.93
C GLU A 268 19.24 -4.68 -9.84
N GLU A 269 20.46 -4.22 -10.12
CA GLU A 269 21.49 -4.12 -9.08
C GLU A 269 21.08 -3.04 -8.07
N ALA A 270 21.24 -3.32 -6.79
CA ALA A 270 20.86 -2.37 -5.75
C ALA A 270 21.63 -1.05 -5.87
N GLY A 271 20.95 0.03 -5.51
CA GLY A 271 21.55 1.36 -5.43
C GLY A 271 22.54 1.51 -4.27
N ASN A 272 22.72 2.75 -3.78
CA ASN A 272 23.66 3.03 -2.69
C ASN A 272 23.30 2.33 -1.37
N ILE A 273 22.02 2.05 -1.14
CA ILE A 273 21.52 1.29 0.00
C ILE A 273 21.10 -0.09 -0.52
N SER A 274 21.57 -1.15 0.13
CA SER A 274 21.29 -2.53 -0.24
C SER A 274 19.91 -2.96 0.23
N TYR A 275 18.88 -2.57 -0.52
CA TYR A 275 17.52 -3.09 -0.36
C TYR A 275 17.40 -4.47 -1.00
N GLY A 276 16.73 -5.39 -0.32
CA GLY A 276 16.41 -6.72 -0.80
C GLY A 276 15.07 -6.78 -1.52
N GLY A 277 14.59 -7.99 -1.85
CA GLY A 277 13.21 -8.15 -2.32
C GLY A 277 12.20 -7.66 -1.27
N ILE A 278 12.45 -8.00 0.00
CA ILE A 278 11.76 -7.43 1.17
C ILE A 278 12.79 -6.84 2.12
N THR A 279 12.56 -5.61 2.58
CA THR A 279 13.44 -4.94 3.56
C THR A 279 12.69 -4.28 4.70
N VAL A 280 13.22 -4.40 5.92
CA VAL A 280 12.80 -3.64 7.09
C VAL A 280 13.71 -2.44 7.32
N GLN A 281 13.13 -1.25 7.47
CA GLN A 281 13.83 -0.05 7.91
C GLN A 281 13.36 0.38 9.29
N ALA A 282 14.30 0.40 10.24
CA ALA A 282 13.99 0.55 11.66
C ALA A 282 14.06 2.01 12.19
N TRP A 283 14.87 2.84 11.53
CA TRP A 283 15.12 4.26 11.84
C TRP A 283 15.70 4.57 13.23
N ASP A 284 16.42 5.70 13.30
CA ASP A 284 16.80 6.39 14.54
C ASP A 284 17.47 5.53 15.63
N GLY A 285 18.19 4.47 15.25
CA GLY A 285 18.84 3.56 16.19
C GLY A 285 17.87 2.79 17.10
N ASN A 286 16.61 2.61 16.71
CA ASN A 286 15.62 1.84 17.48
C ASN A 286 15.38 0.47 16.86
N GLU A 287 15.22 -0.56 17.70
CA GLU A 287 14.67 -1.84 17.27
C GLU A 287 13.23 -1.66 16.76
N ARG A 288 12.90 -2.30 15.63
CA ARG A 288 11.54 -2.35 15.08
C ARG A 288 11.10 -3.77 14.79
N ASN A 289 9.88 -4.05 15.21
CA ASN A 289 9.22 -5.28 14.87
C ASN A 289 8.32 -5.08 13.65
N VAL A 290 8.35 -6.08 12.78
CA VAL A 290 7.31 -6.34 11.79
C VAL A 290 6.46 -7.46 12.36
N ASN A 291 5.33 -7.10 12.94
CA ASN A 291 4.39 -8.03 13.53
C ASN A 291 3.44 -8.53 12.44
N ILE A 292 3.51 -9.81 12.12
CA ILE A 292 2.67 -10.47 11.11
C ILE A 292 1.77 -11.47 11.84
N ASN A 293 0.46 -11.24 11.74
CA ASN A 293 -0.56 -12.10 12.32
C ASN A 293 -1.33 -12.81 11.20
N VAL A 294 -1.41 -14.14 11.26
CA VAL A 294 -2.08 -14.97 10.25
C VAL A 294 -3.14 -15.82 10.93
N MET A 295 -4.41 -15.56 10.60
CA MET A 295 -5.56 -16.25 11.18
C MET A 295 -6.36 -16.98 10.10
N ASN A 296 -6.67 -18.27 10.33
CA ASN A 296 -7.52 -19.07 9.44
C ASN A 296 -7.08 -19.05 7.96
N GLY A 297 -5.81 -19.33 7.67
CA GLY A 297 -5.31 -19.36 6.29
C GLY A 297 -3.82 -19.65 6.20
N THR A 298 -3.28 -19.59 4.98
CA THR A 298 -1.85 -19.74 4.70
C THR A 298 -1.26 -18.43 4.20
N LEU A 299 -0.09 -18.03 4.69
CA LEU A 299 0.69 -16.92 4.15
C LEU A 299 1.96 -17.42 3.47
N ASN A 300 2.09 -17.18 2.17
CA ASN A 300 3.29 -17.46 1.40
C ASN A 300 4.01 -16.14 1.09
N ILE A 301 5.27 -16.02 1.51
CA ILE A 301 6.09 -14.83 1.30
C ILE A 301 7.26 -15.20 0.42
N THR A 302 7.42 -14.54 -0.72
CA THR A 302 8.59 -14.67 -1.59
C THR A 302 9.25 -13.31 -1.76
N GLY A 303 10.52 -13.21 -1.36
CA GLY A 303 11.39 -12.07 -1.64
C GLY A 303 12.52 -12.47 -2.58
N GLU A 304 12.68 -11.74 -3.68
CA GLU A 304 13.69 -11.99 -4.71
C GLU A 304 14.51 -10.72 -4.94
N ALA A 305 15.83 -10.87 -5.02
CA ALA A 305 16.72 -9.77 -5.36
C ALA A 305 17.89 -10.26 -6.21
N LYS A 306 18.40 -9.38 -7.08
CA LYS A 306 19.54 -9.73 -7.93
C LYS A 306 20.86 -9.73 -7.15
N THR A 307 21.25 -8.58 -6.60
CA THR A 307 22.59 -8.42 -6.01
C THR A 307 22.61 -8.37 -4.49
N THR A 308 21.45 -8.23 -3.85
CA THR A 308 21.24 -8.10 -2.40
C THR A 308 20.45 -9.27 -1.87
N GLU A 309 20.08 -9.25 -0.58
CA GLU A 309 19.32 -10.35 -0.02
C GLU A 309 17.90 -10.46 -0.59
N GLY A 310 17.39 -11.69 -0.77
CA GLY A 310 15.99 -11.86 -1.15
C GLY A 310 15.05 -11.26 -0.10
N ILE A 311 15.35 -11.50 1.18
CA ILE A 311 14.66 -10.89 2.33
C ILE A 311 15.70 -10.52 3.39
N ASN A 312 15.66 -9.28 3.89
CA ASN A 312 16.53 -8.82 4.97
C ASN A 312 15.80 -8.02 6.07
N SER A 313 16.21 -8.25 7.32
CA SER A 313 15.71 -7.51 8.49
C SER A 313 16.35 -6.13 8.68
N PHE A 314 17.36 -5.79 7.89
CA PHE A 314 18.09 -4.53 7.95
C PHE A 314 18.90 -4.34 6.66
N PRO A 315 18.81 -3.18 5.99
CA PRO A 315 19.54 -2.94 4.74
C PRO A 315 21.05 -2.76 4.96
N GLY A 316 21.85 -3.29 4.03
CA GLY A 316 23.29 -2.99 3.96
C GLY A 316 23.55 -1.55 3.54
N GLY A 317 24.61 -0.92 4.07
CA GLY A 317 25.04 0.42 3.64
C GLY A 317 24.31 1.62 4.26
N ALA A 318 23.34 1.42 5.16
CA ALA A 318 22.68 2.52 5.87
C ALA A 318 23.66 3.23 6.84
N THR A 319 24.26 4.33 6.37
CA THR A 319 25.27 5.13 7.11
C THR A 319 24.73 5.89 8.31
N ASP A 320 23.41 6.07 8.40
CA ASP A 320 22.77 6.97 9.35
C ASP A 320 22.47 6.32 10.72
N GLN A 321 22.90 5.08 10.92
CA GLN A 321 22.65 4.32 12.14
C GLN A 321 23.96 4.22 12.92
N GLY A 322 24.25 5.26 13.74
CA GLY A 322 25.48 5.44 14.49
C GLY A 322 25.87 4.28 15.44
N SER A 323 26.91 4.47 16.26
CA SER A 323 27.55 3.45 17.11
C SER A 323 26.64 2.74 18.14
N ASN A 324 25.36 3.12 18.27
CA ASN A 324 24.35 2.41 19.06
C ASN A 324 23.44 1.60 18.13
N ALA A 325 23.85 0.37 17.82
CA ALA A 325 23.30 -0.46 16.74
C ALA A 325 21.96 -1.16 17.06
N ASN A 326 21.10 -0.60 17.91
CA ASN A 326 19.88 -1.29 18.37
C ASN A 326 18.88 -1.57 17.23
N SER A 327 18.92 -0.80 16.15
CA SER A 327 18.16 -1.06 14.91
C SER A 327 18.52 -2.38 14.23
N ARG A 328 19.68 -2.96 14.52
CA ARG A 328 20.07 -4.29 14.00
C ARG A 328 19.27 -5.42 14.64
N TYR A 329 18.67 -5.25 15.82
CA TYR A 329 17.78 -6.26 16.41
C TYR A 329 16.38 -6.30 15.77
N SER A 330 16.14 -5.48 14.75
CA SER A 330 14.86 -5.46 14.04
C SER A 330 14.62 -6.74 13.26
N GLY A 331 13.35 -7.02 12.97
CA GLY A 331 12.95 -8.16 12.18
C GLY A 331 11.50 -8.52 12.36
N TYR A 332 11.19 -9.81 12.32
CA TYR A 332 9.85 -10.31 12.09
C TYR A 332 9.35 -11.13 13.28
N VAL A 333 8.09 -10.90 13.66
CA VAL A 333 7.39 -11.64 14.69
C VAL A 333 6.11 -12.19 14.07
N PHE A 334 5.95 -13.51 14.09
CA PHE A 334 4.84 -14.24 13.50
C PHE A 334 3.93 -14.80 14.59
N THR A 335 2.64 -14.55 14.47
CA THR A 335 1.61 -15.00 15.44
C THR A 335 0.35 -15.47 14.74
N GLY A 336 -0.50 -16.20 15.46
CA GLY A 336 -1.80 -16.66 14.98
C GLY A 336 -1.87 -18.18 14.84
N ASP A 337 -2.85 -18.66 14.08
CA ASP A 337 -3.11 -20.09 13.91
C ASP A 337 -2.92 -20.60 12.48
N GLY A 338 -2.67 -19.70 11.53
CA GLY A 338 -2.40 -20.05 10.14
C GLY A 338 -0.98 -20.57 9.87
N ASP A 339 -0.79 -21.11 8.69
CA ASP A 339 0.50 -21.59 8.20
C ASP A 339 1.29 -20.43 7.55
N VAL A 340 2.61 -20.40 7.73
CA VAL A 340 3.48 -19.39 7.13
C VAL A 340 4.67 -20.04 6.43
N ASN A 341 4.84 -19.72 5.15
CA ASN A 341 5.95 -20.17 4.31
C ASN A 341 6.72 -18.97 3.79
N ILE A 342 8.02 -18.92 4.06
CA ILE A 342 8.90 -17.82 3.69
C ILE A 342 9.95 -18.36 2.73
N LYS A 343 10.10 -17.70 1.58
CA LYS A 343 11.10 -17.99 0.57
C LYS A 343 11.89 -16.73 0.22
N GLY A 344 13.20 -16.77 0.45
CA GLY A 344 14.13 -15.73 0.00
C GLY A 344 15.00 -16.26 -1.13
N VAL A 345 15.13 -15.52 -2.23
CA VAL A 345 15.94 -15.88 -3.40
C VAL A 345 16.90 -14.75 -3.74
N SER A 346 18.16 -15.08 -4.00
CA SER A 346 19.14 -14.09 -4.44
C SER A 346 20.17 -14.67 -5.42
N ASP A 347 20.65 -13.89 -6.39
CA ASP A 347 21.79 -14.34 -7.20
C ASP A 347 23.10 -14.22 -6.41
N SER A 348 23.41 -13.04 -5.86
CA SER A 348 24.70 -12.81 -5.18
C SER A 348 24.66 -12.48 -3.71
N GLY A 349 23.51 -12.03 -3.18
CA GLY A 349 23.28 -11.84 -1.75
C GLY A 349 22.83 -13.13 -1.07
N ASN A 350 22.48 -13.06 0.21
CA ASN A 350 21.87 -14.22 0.88
C ASN A 350 20.43 -14.42 0.39
N GLY A 351 19.94 -15.65 0.26
CA GLY A 351 18.51 -15.85 0.00
C GLY A 351 17.68 -15.18 1.09
N LEU A 352 18.05 -15.42 2.35
CA LEU A 352 17.46 -14.82 3.54
C LEU A 352 18.55 -14.39 4.52
N ALA A 353 18.58 -13.12 4.95
CA ALA A 353 19.46 -12.65 6.03
C ALA A 353 18.67 -12.06 7.19
N ILE A 354 18.65 -12.78 8.31
CA ILE A 354 17.65 -12.55 9.36
C ILE A 354 18.28 -12.38 10.72
N ARG A 355 17.94 -11.27 11.37
CA ARG A 355 18.40 -10.98 12.73
C ARG A 355 17.34 -11.39 13.74
N ARG A 356 16.20 -10.71 13.76
CA ARG A 356 15.06 -11.12 14.59
C ARG A 356 14.03 -11.91 13.81
N PHE A 357 13.79 -13.15 14.22
CA PHE A 357 12.74 -14.02 13.71
C PHE A 357 12.11 -14.78 14.87
N ASP A 358 10.86 -14.51 15.18
CA ASP A 358 10.14 -15.13 16.29
C ASP A 358 8.80 -15.68 15.78
N ASN A 359 8.57 -16.99 15.90
CA ASN A 359 7.26 -17.60 15.61
C ASN A 359 6.65 -18.30 16.84
N THR A 360 7.11 -17.97 18.06
CA THR A 360 6.64 -18.63 19.29
C THR A 360 5.15 -18.40 19.58
N GLY A 361 4.56 -17.36 19.00
CA GLY A 361 3.11 -17.08 19.04
C GLY A 361 2.31 -17.67 17.87
N LEU A 362 2.92 -18.48 16.99
CA LEU A 362 2.27 -19.13 15.87
C LEU A 362 1.99 -20.60 16.20
N THR A 363 0.74 -21.07 16.01
CA THR A 363 0.40 -22.49 16.22
C THR A 363 0.36 -23.31 14.93
N GLY A 364 0.29 -22.67 13.76
CA GLY A 364 0.40 -23.32 12.46
C GLY A 364 1.83 -23.72 12.09
N ASN A 365 2.00 -24.29 10.91
CA ASN A 365 3.30 -24.68 10.36
C ASN A 365 4.13 -23.45 9.98
N PHE A 366 5.44 -23.53 10.22
CA PHE A 366 6.36 -22.46 9.86
C PHE A 366 7.52 -22.99 9.01
N THR A 367 7.62 -22.52 7.77
CA THR A 367 8.68 -22.95 6.84
C THR A 367 9.51 -21.76 6.40
N ILE A 368 10.83 -21.91 6.43
CA ILE A 368 11.81 -20.96 5.91
C ILE A 368 12.63 -21.66 4.82
N THR A 369 12.70 -21.05 3.64
CA THR A 369 13.57 -21.47 2.54
C THR A 369 14.40 -20.29 2.06
N GLY A 370 15.72 -20.45 2.05
CA GLY A 370 16.64 -19.48 1.48
C GLY A 370 17.43 -20.11 0.32
N GLU A 371 17.42 -19.46 -0.83
CA GLU A 371 18.14 -19.89 -2.04
C GLU A 371 19.09 -18.78 -2.47
N SER A 372 20.36 -19.12 -2.70
CA SER A 372 21.32 -18.19 -3.28
C SER A 372 22.22 -18.87 -4.31
N ASN A 373 22.66 -18.17 -5.35
CA ASN A 373 23.70 -18.70 -6.23
C ASN A 373 25.09 -18.54 -5.57
N THR A 374 25.51 -17.32 -5.20
CA THR A 374 26.85 -17.11 -4.61
C THR A 374 26.89 -16.74 -3.13
N GLY A 375 25.82 -16.15 -2.58
CA GLY A 375 25.68 -15.87 -1.15
C GLY A 375 25.21 -17.09 -0.36
N ASN A 376 24.84 -16.93 0.91
CA ASN A 376 24.31 -18.05 1.70
C ASN A 376 22.83 -18.28 1.38
N GLY A 377 22.33 -19.51 1.53
CA GLY A 377 20.89 -19.77 1.42
C GLY A 377 20.14 -19.03 2.52
N VAL A 378 20.39 -19.40 3.77
CA VAL A 378 19.91 -18.71 4.97
C VAL A 378 21.10 -18.24 5.80
N ALA A 379 21.10 -16.98 6.23
CA ALA A 379 22.08 -16.39 7.11
C ALA A 379 21.43 -15.81 8.36
N VAL A 380 21.96 -16.14 9.53
CA VAL A 380 21.72 -15.44 10.79
C VAL A 380 23.00 -14.65 11.10
N PRO A 381 23.10 -13.38 10.69
CA PRO A 381 24.28 -12.56 10.97
C PRO A 381 24.34 -12.14 12.45
N GLU A 382 25.38 -11.39 12.82
CA GLU A 382 25.51 -10.77 14.14
C GLU A 382 24.25 -9.98 14.52
N PHE A 383 24.04 -9.83 15.83
CA PHE A 383 22.81 -9.27 16.42
C PHE A 383 21.57 -10.15 16.14
N GLY A 384 21.80 -11.45 15.88
CA GLY A 384 20.74 -12.44 15.66
C GLY A 384 19.99 -12.78 16.94
N ASN A 385 18.66 -12.61 16.91
CA ASN A 385 17.72 -13.00 17.95
C ASN A 385 16.60 -13.85 17.33
N VAL A 386 16.87 -15.14 17.15
CA VAL A 386 15.99 -16.07 16.44
C VAL A 386 15.37 -17.06 17.43
N SER A 387 14.04 -17.06 17.53
CA SER A 387 13.25 -17.96 18.38
C SER A 387 12.24 -18.71 17.54
N LEU A 388 12.58 -19.95 17.17
CA LEU A 388 11.77 -20.76 16.26
C LEU A 388 11.22 -22.02 16.93
N VAL A 389 9.92 -22.27 16.78
CA VAL A 389 9.21 -23.45 17.28
C VAL A 389 8.48 -24.15 16.13
N ASN A 390 8.53 -25.48 16.09
CA ASN A 390 7.91 -26.29 15.03
C ASN A 390 8.23 -25.81 13.59
N ALA A 391 9.45 -25.31 13.40
CA ALA A 391 9.89 -24.70 12.15
C ALA A 391 10.74 -25.65 11.31
N THR A 392 10.58 -25.60 9.99
CA THR A 392 11.51 -26.22 9.03
C THR A 392 12.33 -25.14 8.34
N ILE A 393 13.66 -25.28 8.36
CA ILE A 393 14.58 -24.35 7.71
C ILE A 393 15.37 -25.09 6.63
N THR A 394 15.32 -24.59 5.41
CA THR A 394 16.08 -25.08 4.26
C THR A 394 16.95 -23.95 3.71
N GLY A 395 18.24 -24.20 3.59
CA GLY A 395 19.18 -23.26 2.98
C GLY A 395 19.93 -23.92 1.84
N ASN A 396 19.74 -23.41 0.63
CA ASN A 396 20.39 -23.88 -0.58
C ASN A 396 21.33 -22.79 -1.10
N SER A 397 22.60 -23.13 -1.31
CA SER A 397 23.52 -22.27 -2.03
C SER A 397 24.39 -23.08 -2.99
N ASN A 398 24.68 -22.51 -4.17
CA ASN A 398 25.53 -23.17 -5.15
C ASN A 398 27.02 -23.06 -4.77
N THR A 399 27.51 -21.85 -4.45
CA THR A 399 28.91 -21.65 -4.03
C THR A 399 29.08 -21.13 -2.60
N GLY A 400 28.03 -20.58 -1.99
CA GLY A 400 28.04 -20.13 -0.60
C GLY A 400 27.62 -21.21 0.39
N THR A 401 27.37 -20.83 1.65
CA THR A 401 26.90 -21.78 2.67
C THR A 401 25.40 -22.00 2.51
N GLY A 402 24.90 -23.23 2.64
CA GLY A 402 23.46 -23.48 2.71
C GLY A 402 22.81 -22.70 3.87
N ILE A 403 23.26 -22.96 5.10
CA ILE A 403 22.83 -22.24 6.30
C ILE A 403 24.07 -21.74 7.07
N LEU A 404 24.18 -20.42 7.25
CA LEU A 404 25.22 -19.76 8.05
C LEU A 404 24.61 -19.20 9.34
N MET A 405 25.16 -19.59 10.49
CA MET A 405 24.80 -19.04 11.79
C MET A 405 26.02 -18.37 12.41
N ASN A 406 26.01 -17.03 12.43
CA ASN A 406 27.06 -16.21 13.01
C ASN A 406 26.45 -15.15 13.97
N ALA A 407 25.60 -15.61 14.88
CA ALA A 407 24.88 -14.79 15.86
C ALA A 407 25.77 -14.44 17.07
N GLY A 408 26.95 -13.87 16.82
CA GLY A 408 27.81 -13.32 17.87
C GLY A 408 27.28 -11.98 18.37
N ASP A 409 27.48 -11.72 19.67
CA ASP A 409 27.45 -10.38 20.24
C ASP A 409 28.87 -9.80 20.07
N GLU A 410 29.04 -8.66 19.38
CA GLU A 410 30.24 -7.83 19.57
C GLU A 410 30.13 -7.03 20.87
#